data_AF-A0A7Z8L5G7-F1
#
_entry.id   AF-A0A7Z8L5G7-F1
#
_cell.length_a   1.000
_cell.length_b   1.000
_cell.length_c   1.000
_cell.angle_alpha   90.00
_cell.angle_beta   90.00
_cell.angle_gamma   90.00
#
_symmetry.space_group_name_H-M   'P 1'
#
loop_
_entity.id
_entity.type
_entity.pdbx_description
1 polymer ?
#
loop_
_entity_poly.entity_id
_entity_poly.type
_entity_poly.pdbx_seq_one_letter_code
_entity_poly.pdbx_strand_id
1 'polypeptide(L)'
;MKSLIVCSAIAILVLAGWYSLFGRALRASIGEHIHEATSPAFDVRVAKEAVRDLRLELHRDYRSLAELSRSLERGQQRLNTLREGVSSMAAHIEAGAELLAQEPPYHVHGRELSRSEVEQRLETSLARRAQYRRQQEQLERHLAVLHQKKAEMDAAFAAKRSRLDDYEAQIAVVKIDARFRSVADRFEVHEGKHRIQELIDRISDQLAVDQAVTGNATSVNFLEAPSDLNQRIREELAAP
;
A
#
# COMPACT_ATOMS: atom_id res chain seq x y z
N MET A 1 -8.82 24.50 38.80
CA MET A 1 -7.51 24.34 38.11
C MET A 1 -6.86 22.96 38.27
N LYS A 2 -7.03 22.24 39.40
CA LYS A 2 -6.42 20.90 39.58
C LYS A 2 -7.01 19.79 38.67
N SER A 3 -8.32 19.81 38.35
CA SER A 3 -8.92 18.78 37.46
C SER A 3 -8.52 18.86 35.99
N LEU A 4 -8.13 20.05 35.49
CA LEU A 4 -7.75 20.24 34.08
C LEU A 4 -6.35 19.67 33.80
N ILE A 5 -5.47 19.70 34.80
CA ILE A 5 -4.11 19.13 34.73
C ILE A 5 -4.16 17.59 34.80
N VAL A 6 -5.11 17.03 35.54
CA VAL A 6 -5.30 15.57 35.63
C VAL A 6 -5.86 15.01 34.32
N CYS A 7 -6.80 15.69 33.67
CA CYS A 7 -7.31 15.26 32.36
C CYS A 7 -6.26 15.37 31.25
N SER A 8 -5.39 16.39 31.26
CA SER A 8 -4.31 16.48 30.26
C SER A 8 -3.23 15.42 30.49
N ALA A 9 -2.91 15.09 31.75
CA ALA A 9 -1.95 14.03 32.07
C ALA A 9 -2.46 12.64 31.67
N ILE A 10 -3.76 12.37 31.83
CA ILE A 10 -4.38 11.10 31.41
C ILE A 10 -4.45 11.02 29.88
N ALA A 11 -4.77 12.12 29.18
CA ALA A 11 -4.76 12.14 27.72
C ALA A 11 -3.35 11.90 27.14
N ILE A 12 -2.31 12.46 27.76
CA ILE A 12 -0.91 12.25 27.37
C ILE A 12 -0.47 10.82 27.67
N LEU A 13 -0.89 10.22 28.79
CA LEU A 13 -0.59 8.82 29.11
C LEU A 13 -1.35 7.82 28.22
N VAL A 14 -2.58 8.12 27.80
CA VAL A 14 -3.33 7.30 26.84
C VAL A 14 -2.73 7.42 25.43
N LEU A 15 -2.30 8.61 25.02
CA LEU A 15 -1.60 8.82 23.74
C LEU A 15 -0.20 8.17 23.74
N ALA A 16 0.55 8.27 24.84
CA ALA A 16 1.85 7.61 24.98
C ALA A 16 1.73 6.08 25.09
N GLY A 17 0.69 5.58 25.76
CA GLY A 17 0.34 4.17 25.82
C GLY A 17 0.01 3.60 24.43
N TRP A 18 -0.73 4.34 23.62
CA TRP A 18 -1.07 3.93 22.25
C TRP A 18 0.14 3.97 21.30
N TYR A 19 0.99 4.99 21.42
CA TYR A 19 2.23 5.09 20.65
C TYR A 19 3.27 4.04 21.06
N SER A 20 3.27 3.56 22.31
CA SER A 20 4.19 2.51 22.75
C SER A 20 3.77 1.11 22.28
N LEU A 21 2.47 0.86 22.14
CA LEU A 21 1.91 -0.39 21.58
C LEU A 21 1.98 -0.46 20.05
N PHE A 22 1.78 0.66 19.34
CA PHE A 22 1.96 0.72 17.88
C PHE A 22 3.44 0.93 17.47
N GLY A 23 4.23 1.63 18.28
CA GLY A 23 5.63 1.95 17.99
C GLY A 23 6.59 0.76 18.11
N ARG A 24 6.30 -0.24 18.97
CA ARG A 24 7.07 -1.49 19.00
C ARG A 24 6.75 -2.42 17.84
N ALA A 25 5.50 -2.45 17.37
CA ALA A 25 5.13 -3.18 16.16
C ALA A 25 5.73 -2.54 14.88
N LEU A 26 5.77 -1.20 14.80
CA LEU A 26 6.41 -0.50 13.68
C LEU A 26 7.94 -0.50 13.72
N ARG A 27 8.60 -0.45 14.90
CA ARG A 27 10.07 -0.58 14.97
C ARG A 27 10.58 -2.00 14.81
N ALA A 28 9.81 -3.02 15.18
CA ALA A 28 10.14 -4.41 14.86
C ALA A 28 10.05 -4.64 13.34
N SER A 29 8.98 -4.15 12.68
CA SER A 29 8.80 -4.33 11.23
C SER A 29 9.85 -3.61 10.37
N ILE A 30 10.32 -2.42 10.76
CA ILE A 30 11.32 -1.68 9.96
C ILE A 30 12.75 -2.21 10.20
N GLY A 31 13.06 -2.72 11.39
CA GLY A 31 14.38 -3.29 11.71
C GLY A 31 14.59 -4.71 11.19
N GLU A 32 13.53 -5.50 11.11
CA GLU A 32 13.61 -6.93 10.74
C GLU A 32 13.53 -7.15 9.21
N HIS A 33 12.87 -6.27 8.46
CA HIS A 33 12.80 -6.37 6.99
C HIS A 33 14.01 -5.80 6.23
N ILE A 34 14.94 -5.12 6.91
CA ILE A 34 16.23 -4.74 6.29
C ILE A 34 17.22 -5.93 6.35
N HIS A 35 17.02 -6.89 7.26
CA HIS A 35 17.89 -8.07 7.34
C HIS A 35 17.45 -9.25 6.45
N GLU A 36 16.20 -9.23 5.97
CA GLU A 36 15.71 -10.17 4.95
C GLU A 36 15.92 -9.64 3.52
N ALA A 37 16.41 -8.41 3.37
CA ALA A 37 16.69 -7.74 2.09
C ALA A 37 17.91 -8.32 1.32
N THR A 38 18.60 -9.32 1.89
CA THR A 38 19.77 -9.97 1.29
C THR A 38 19.65 -11.49 1.23
N SER A 39 18.44 -12.05 1.35
CA SER A 39 18.26 -13.49 1.12
C SER A 39 18.31 -13.80 -0.38
N PRO A 40 19.16 -14.77 -0.83
CA PRO A 40 19.31 -15.16 -2.23
C PRO A 40 18.08 -15.85 -2.86
N ALA A 41 16.90 -15.74 -2.25
CA ALA A 41 15.67 -16.41 -2.68
C ALA A 41 14.45 -15.46 -2.81
N PHE A 42 14.64 -14.15 -3.04
CA PHE A 42 13.51 -13.31 -3.47
C PHE A 42 13.07 -13.73 -4.88
N ASP A 43 12.05 -14.60 -4.96
CA ASP A 43 11.46 -15.01 -6.22
C ASP A 43 10.58 -13.87 -6.76
N VAL A 44 11.10 -13.17 -7.75
CA VAL A 44 10.42 -12.09 -8.49
C VAL A 44 9.04 -12.55 -9.01
N ARG A 45 8.85 -13.85 -9.26
CA ARG A 45 7.56 -14.41 -9.68
C ARG A 45 6.52 -14.34 -8.55
N VAL A 46 6.90 -14.77 -7.35
CA VAL A 46 6.05 -14.72 -6.14
C VAL A 46 5.69 -13.26 -5.81
N ALA A 47 6.66 -12.34 -5.89
CA ALA A 47 6.40 -10.92 -5.64
C ALA A 47 5.44 -10.30 -6.68
N LYS A 48 5.58 -10.66 -7.96
CA LYS A 48 4.65 -10.20 -9.02
C LYS A 48 3.23 -10.73 -8.79
N GLU A 49 3.09 -11.96 -8.33
CA GLU A 49 1.79 -12.56 -7.99
C GLU A 49 1.16 -11.85 -6.80
N ALA A 50 1.92 -11.62 -5.72
CA ALA A 50 1.47 -10.85 -4.56
C ALA A 50 1.02 -9.43 -4.93
N VAL A 51 1.77 -8.73 -5.80
CA VAL A 51 1.40 -7.40 -6.34
C VAL A 51 0.09 -7.46 -7.13
N ARG A 52 -0.09 -8.48 -7.98
CA ARG A 52 -1.32 -8.66 -8.76
C ARG A 52 -2.52 -8.85 -7.83
N ASP A 53 -2.39 -9.72 -6.85
CA ASP A 53 -3.47 -10.08 -5.94
C ASP A 53 -3.83 -8.90 -5.02
N LEU A 54 -2.83 -8.17 -4.50
CA LEU A 54 -3.04 -6.93 -3.74
C LEU A 54 -3.74 -5.84 -4.57
N ARG A 55 -3.40 -5.68 -5.85
CA ARG A 55 -4.09 -4.73 -6.73
C ARG A 55 -5.56 -5.11 -6.94
N LEU A 56 -5.86 -6.40 -7.08
CA LEU A 56 -7.24 -6.88 -7.19
C LEU A 56 -8.03 -6.62 -5.91
N GLU A 57 -7.42 -6.88 -4.74
CA GLU A 57 -8.03 -6.56 -3.46
C GLU A 57 -8.28 -5.06 -3.28
N LEU A 58 -7.27 -4.22 -3.54
CA LEU A 58 -7.41 -2.76 -3.49
C LEU A 58 -8.54 -2.28 -4.42
N HIS A 59 -8.67 -2.87 -5.61
CA HIS A 59 -9.75 -2.51 -6.52
C HIS A 59 -11.14 -2.89 -5.97
N ARG A 60 -11.26 -4.03 -5.29
CA ARG A 60 -12.50 -4.42 -4.59
C ARG A 60 -12.79 -3.48 -3.42
N ASP A 61 -11.80 -3.22 -2.59
CA ASP A 61 -11.91 -2.34 -1.43
C ASP A 61 -12.31 -0.91 -1.84
N TYR A 62 -11.75 -0.40 -2.96
CA TYR A 62 -12.15 0.88 -3.55
C TYR A 62 -13.62 0.92 -3.94
N ARG A 63 -14.15 -0.13 -4.58
CA ARG A 63 -15.58 -0.21 -4.91
C ARG A 63 -16.44 -0.24 -3.66
N SER A 64 -16.05 -1.03 -2.66
CA SER A 64 -16.76 -1.10 -1.38
C SER A 64 -16.74 0.24 -0.63
N LEU A 65 -15.63 0.98 -0.66
CA LEU A 65 -15.53 2.34 -0.12
C LEU A 65 -16.45 3.32 -0.85
N ALA A 66 -16.55 3.22 -2.18
CA ALA A 66 -17.45 4.05 -2.97
C ALA A 66 -18.93 3.76 -2.65
N GLU A 67 -19.30 2.48 -2.52
CA GLU A 67 -20.64 2.07 -2.12
C GLU A 67 -21.00 2.55 -0.71
N LEU A 68 -20.06 2.43 0.24
CA LEU A 68 -20.23 2.89 1.61
C LEU A 68 -20.40 4.42 1.68
N SER A 69 -19.62 5.16 0.89
CA SER A 69 -19.73 6.62 0.79
C SER A 69 -21.10 7.05 0.24
N ARG A 70 -21.59 6.40 -0.82
CA ARG A 70 -22.97 6.65 -1.33
C ARG A 70 -24.04 6.28 -0.31
N SER A 71 -23.83 5.23 0.48
CA SER A 71 -24.75 4.85 1.56
C SER A 71 -24.81 5.92 2.64
N LEU A 72 -23.65 6.45 3.06
CA LEU A 72 -23.54 7.56 4.01
C LEU A 72 -24.23 8.82 3.48
N GLU A 73 -23.99 9.20 2.22
CA GLU A 73 -24.64 10.37 1.60
C GLU A 73 -26.16 10.24 1.61
N ARG A 74 -26.69 9.10 1.18
CA ARG A 74 -28.14 8.84 1.19
C ARG A 74 -28.71 8.84 2.62
N GLY A 75 -27.98 8.26 3.56
CA GLY A 75 -28.36 8.28 4.97
C GLY A 75 -28.36 9.70 5.54
N GLN A 76 -27.38 10.53 5.21
CA GLN A 76 -27.30 11.92 5.63
C GLN A 76 -28.43 12.77 5.04
N GLN A 77 -28.76 12.56 3.76
CA GLN A 77 -29.91 13.21 3.13
C GLN A 77 -31.22 12.85 3.84
N ARG A 78 -31.45 11.56 4.11
CA ARG A 78 -32.62 11.10 4.88
C ARG A 78 -32.67 11.70 6.29
N LEU A 79 -31.52 11.84 6.93
CA LEU A 79 -31.43 12.46 8.25
C LEU A 79 -31.83 13.94 8.21
N ASN A 80 -31.40 14.66 7.18
CA ASN A 80 -31.80 16.05 6.97
C ASN A 80 -33.30 16.18 6.76
N THR A 81 -33.90 15.31 5.92
CA THR A 81 -35.37 15.27 5.71
C THR A 81 -36.12 14.97 7.01
N LEU A 82 -35.63 14.06 7.85
CA LEU A 82 -36.24 13.78 9.15
C LEU A 82 -36.15 14.99 10.09
N ARG A 83 -35.02 15.71 10.11
CA ARG A 83 -34.84 16.93 10.91
C ARG A 83 -35.80 18.04 10.47
N GLU A 84 -35.95 18.23 9.16
CA GLU A 84 -36.95 19.14 8.59
C GLU A 84 -38.36 18.73 9.00
N GLY A 85 -38.69 17.44 8.95
CA GLY A 85 -39.97 16.92 9.43
C GLY A 85 -40.23 17.17 10.92
N VAL A 86 -39.21 17.01 11.78
CA VAL A 86 -39.29 17.35 13.21
C VAL A 86 -39.52 18.85 13.42
N SER A 87 -38.84 19.70 12.65
CA SER A 87 -38.98 21.16 12.73
C SER A 87 -40.35 21.63 12.25
N SER A 88 -40.81 21.10 11.12
CA SER A 88 -42.16 21.37 10.59
C SER A 88 -43.25 20.96 11.59
N MET A 89 -43.12 19.78 12.22
CA MET A 89 -44.07 19.34 13.23
C MET A 89 -44.02 20.21 14.50
N ALA A 90 -42.85 20.73 14.87
CA ALA A 90 -42.73 21.66 15.98
C ALA A 90 -43.51 22.97 15.71
N ALA A 91 -43.39 23.52 14.50
CA ALA A 91 -44.16 24.71 14.10
C ALA A 91 -45.68 24.46 14.11
N HIS A 92 -46.14 23.29 13.65
CA HIS A 92 -47.55 22.91 13.74
C HIS A 92 -48.06 22.80 15.19
N ILE A 93 -47.23 22.28 16.09
CA ILE A 93 -47.57 22.19 17.52
C ILE A 93 -47.64 23.58 18.15
N GLU A 94 -46.69 24.46 17.83
CA GLU A 94 -46.66 25.84 18.32
C GLU A 94 -47.89 26.62 17.86
N ALA A 95 -48.20 26.59 16.55
CA ALA A 95 -49.39 27.25 16.01
C ALA A 95 -50.70 26.70 16.62
N GLY A 96 -50.79 25.39 16.85
CA GLY A 96 -51.96 24.80 17.53
C GLY A 96 -52.05 25.21 19.00
N ALA A 97 -50.93 25.35 19.70
CA ALA A 97 -50.90 25.82 21.08
C ALA A 97 -51.29 27.30 21.19
N GLU A 98 -50.82 28.14 20.25
CA GLU A 98 -51.24 29.54 20.13
C GLU A 98 -52.74 29.68 19.86
N LEU A 99 -53.31 28.82 19.01
CA LEU A 99 -54.75 28.77 18.78
C LEU A 99 -55.51 28.45 20.08
N LEU A 100 -55.06 27.45 20.85
CA LEU A 100 -55.70 27.10 22.14
C LEU A 100 -55.56 28.18 23.22
N ALA A 101 -54.62 29.11 23.08
CA ALA A 101 -54.48 30.24 23.99
C ALA A 101 -55.51 31.35 23.73
N GLN A 102 -56.18 31.34 22.57
CA GLN A 102 -57.23 32.29 22.21
C GLN A 102 -58.60 31.83 22.74
N GLU A 103 -59.55 32.76 22.86
CA GLU A 103 -60.93 32.40 23.17
C GLU A 103 -61.63 31.80 21.92
N PRO A 104 -62.47 30.77 22.08
CA PRO A 104 -63.24 30.21 20.98
C PRO A 104 -64.19 31.26 20.38
N PRO A 105 -64.60 31.12 19.10
CA PRO A 105 -64.39 29.97 18.20
C PRO A 105 -63.03 29.92 17.50
N TYR A 106 -62.40 28.73 17.48
CA TYR A 106 -61.10 28.53 16.82
C TYR A 106 -61.26 28.39 15.31
N HIS A 107 -60.56 29.22 14.54
CA HIS A 107 -60.64 29.22 13.08
C HIS A 107 -59.35 28.72 12.46
N VAL A 108 -59.44 27.67 11.63
CA VAL A 108 -58.29 27.13 10.88
C VAL A 108 -58.69 26.91 9.43
N HIS A 109 -58.01 27.59 8.51
CA HIS A 109 -58.28 27.54 7.07
C HIS A 109 -59.75 27.77 6.69
N GLY A 110 -60.41 28.73 7.35
CA GLY A 110 -61.81 29.09 7.08
C GLY A 110 -62.84 28.12 7.66
N ARG A 111 -62.42 27.15 8.48
CA ARG A 111 -63.32 26.23 9.22
C ARG A 111 -63.24 26.51 10.71
N GLU A 112 -64.40 26.61 11.35
CA GLU A 112 -64.51 26.59 12.81
C GLU A 112 -64.21 25.19 13.35
N LEU A 113 -63.34 25.12 14.35
CA LEU A 113 -62.97 23.92 15.07
C LEU A 113 -63.38 24.06 16.53
N SER A 114 -63.86 22.97 17.09
CA SER A 114 -64.03 22.84 18.54
C SER A 114 -62.68 22.71 19.24
N ARG A 115 -62.63 23.05 20.52
CA ARG A 115 -61.43 22.87 21.36
C ARG A 115 -60.89 21.44 21.30
N SER A 116 -61.79 20.45 21.43
CA SER A 116 -61.46 19.03 21.40
C SER A 116 -60.83 18.61 20.07
N GLU A 117 -61.32 19.13 18.94
CA GLU A 117 -60.70 18.87 17.63
C GLU A 117 -59.28 19.46 17.52
N VAL A 118 -59.04 20.65 18.09
CA VAL A 118 -57.71 21.26 18.12
C VAL A 118 -56.76 20.45 19.01
N GLU A 119 -57.20 20.04 20.20
CA GLU A 119 -56.43 19.19 21.12
C GLU A 119 -56.08 17.83 20.50
N GLN A 120 -57.04 17.16 19.86
CA GLN A 120 -56.80 15.88 19.17
C GLN A 120 -55.78 16.00 18.03
N ARG A 121 -55.83 17.12 17.27
CA ARG A 121 -54.84 17.41 16.23
C ARG A 121 -53.44 17.65 16.81
N LEU A 122 -53.35 18.37 17.93
CA LEU A 122 -52.09 18.57 18.65
C LEU A 122 -51.50 17.26 19.17
N GLU A 123 -52.31 16.39 19.78
CA GLU A 123 -51.88 15.06 20.23
C GLU A 123 -51.33 14.23 19.08
N THR A 124 -52.01 14.25 17.94
CA THR A 124 -51.55 13.56 16.72
C THR A 124 -50.21 14.11 16.24
N SER A 125 -50.03 15.44 16.23
CA SER A 125 -48.77 16.08 15.84
C SER A 125 -47.63 15.76 16.82
N LEU A 126 -47.91 15.74 18.12
CA LEU A 126 -46.95 15.35 19.17
C LEU A 126 -46.50 13.89 18.99
N ALA A 127 -47.44 12.97 18.75
CA ALA A 127 -47.13 11.57 18.50
C ALA A 127 -46.25 11.39 17.25
N ARG A 128 -46.58 12.08 16.16
CA ARG A 128 -45.77 12.07 14.92
C ARG A 128 -44.36 12.64 15.14
N ARG A 129 -44.24 13.75 15.88
CA ARG A 129 -42.92 14.33 16.22
C ARG A 129 -42.06 13.36 17.03
N ALA A 130 -42.66 12.66 18.00
CA ALA A 130 -41.97 11.63 18.78
C ALA A 130 -41.54 10.44 17.92
N GLN A 131 -42.32 10.06 16.90
CA GLN A 131 -41.94 9.05 15.93
C GLN A 131 -40.74 9.50 15.07
N TYR A 132 -40.78 10.72 14.51
CA TYR A 132 -39.66 11.24 13.72
C TYR A 132 -38.36 11.36 14.52
N ARG A 133 -38.44 11.79 15.79
CA ARG A 133 -37.27 11.81 16.68
C ARG A 133 -36.67 10.42 16.88
N ARG A 134 -37.48 9.40 17.13
CA ARG A 134 -37.01 8.01 17.25
C ARG A 134 -36.33 7.52 15.97
N GLN A 135 -36.90 7.84 14.81
CA GLN A 135 -36.29 7.52 13.51
C GLN A 135 -34.97 8.27 13.28
N GLN A 136 -34.91 9.55 13.67
CA GLN A 136 -33.70 10.36 13.61
C GLN A 136 -32.58 9.74 14.46
N GLU A 137 -32.86 9.40 15.73
CA GLU A 137 -31.89 8.77 16.63
C GLU A 137 -31.39 7.42 16.10
N GLN A 138 -32.29 6.59 15.58
CA GLN A 138 -31.92 5.29 15.00
C GLN A 138 -31.01 5.47 13.77
N LEU A 139 -31.33 6.44 12.90
CA LEU A 139 -30.54 6.72 11.72
C LEU A 139 -29.17 7.33 12.07
N GLU A 140 -29.10 8.22 13.06
CA GLU A 140 -27.85 8.79 13.56
C GLU A 140 -26.92 7.71 14.11
N ARG A 141 -27.45 6.75 14.89
CA ARG A 141 -26.66 5.59 15.36
C ARG A 141 -26.16 4.74 14.19
N HIS A 142 -27.02 4.49 13.19
CA HIS A 142 -26.62 3.72 12.01
C HIS A 142 -25.52 4.43 11.19
N LEU A 143 -25.66 5.74 10.99
CA LEU A 143 -24.66 6.56 10.31
C LEU A 143 -23.32 6.57 11.06
N ALA A 144 -23.33 6.65 12.39
CA ALA A 144 -22.11 6.55 13.20
C ALA A 144 -21.37 5.22 12.96
N VAL A 145 -22.09 4.11 12.90
CA VAL A 145 -21.52 2.78 12.58
C VAL A 145 -20.94 2.76 11.15
N LEU A 146 -21.64 3.32 10.17
CA LEU A 146 -21.13 3.39 8.80
C LEU A 146 -19.89 4.29 8.67
N HIS A 147 -19.83 5.40 9.42
CA HIS A 147 -18.65 6.26 9.48
C HIS A 147 -17.44 5.53 10.08
N GLN A 148 -17.65 4.80 11.18
CA GLN A 148 -16.60 3.98 11.78
C GLN A 148 -16.09 2.93 10.78
N LYS A 149 -17.01 2.18 10.14
CA LYS A 149 -16.65 1.19 9.13
C LYS A 149 -15.87 1.80 7.97
N LYS A 150 -16.24 3.02 7.55
CA LYS A 150 -15.51 3.73 6.50
C LYS A 150 -14.08 4.05 6.94
N ALA A 151 -13.90 4.56 8.15
CA ALA A 151 -12.58 4.87 8.68
C ALA A 151 -11.69 3.62 8.80
N GLU A 152 -12.25 2.50 9.25
CA GLU A 152 -11.55 1.20 9.31
C GLU A 152 -11.13 0.72 7.91
N MET A 153 -12.04 0.80 6.93
CA MET A 153 -11.74 0.44 5.55
C MET A 153 -10.70 1.37 4.90
N ASP A 154 -10.79 2.68 5.13
CA ASP A 154 -9.80 3.66 4.63
C ASP A 154 -8.40 3.36 5.19
N ALA A 155 -8.30 3.04 6.49
CA ALA A 155 -7.04 2.65 7.12
C ALA A 155 -6.48 1.34 6.54
N ALA A 156 -7.33 0.32 6.35
CA ALA A 156 -6.93 -0.94 5.74
C ALA A 156 -6.47 -0.75 4.29
N PHE A 157 -7.18 0.10 3.52
CA PHE A 157 -6.83 0.46 2.15
C PHE A 157 -5.47 1.15 2.09
N ALA A 158 -5.22 2.13 2.95
CA ALA A 158 -3.93 2.82 3.05
C ALA A 158 -2.78 1.86 3.39
N ALA A 159 -3.00 0.94 4.33
CA ALA A 159 -2.00 -0.07 4.69
C ALA A 159 -1.68 -1.02 3.53
N LYS A 160 -2.71 -1.50 2.81
CA LYS A 160 -2.51 -2.33 1.61
C LYS A 160 -1.79 -1.56 0.50
N ARG A 161 -2.09 -0.28 0.34
CA ARG A 161 -1.43 0.58 -0.65
C ARG A 161 0.06 0.75 -0.35
N SER A 162 0.41 1.01 0.91
CA SER A 162 1.82 1.07 1.33
C SER A 162 2.57 -0.23 1.00
N ARG A 163 1.98 -1.39 1.33
CA ARG A 163 2.59 -2.70 1.02
C ARG A 163 2.77 -2.93 -0.47
N LEU A 164 1.81 -2.49 -1.28
CA LEU A 164 1.90 -2.55 -2.73
C LEU A 164 3.09 -1.71 -3.23
N ASP A 165 3.23 -0.49 -2.73
CA ASP A 165 4.33 0.41 -3.11
C ASP A 165 5.69 -0.19 -2.69
N ASP A 166 5.78 -0.83 -1.52
CA ASP A 166 6.99 -1.53 -1.04
C ASP A 166 7.37 -2.70 -1.96
N TYR A 167 6.41 -3.56 -2.33
CA TYR A 167 6.68 -4.69 -3.24
C TYR A 167 7.05 -4.22 -4.65
N GLU A 168 6.42 -3.16 -5.14
CA GLU A 168 6.75 -2.58 -6.45
C GLU A 168 8.18 -2.02 -6.45
N ALA A 169 8.62 -1.37 -5.37
CA ALA A 169 9.98 -0.91 -5.20
C ALA A 169 10.99 -2.08 -5.16
N GLN A 170 10.70 -3.14 -4.41
CA GLN A 170 11.55 -4.33 -4.34
C GLN A 170 11.73 -4.99 -5.72
N ILE A 171 10.64 -5.15 -6.47
CA ILE A 171 10.69 -5.69 -7.85
C ILE A 171 11.53 -4.78 -8.76
N ALA A 172 11.46 -3.46 -8.60
CA ALA A 172 12.26 -2.52 -9.38
C ALA A 172 13.77 -2.66 -9.07
N VAL A 173 14.13 -2.74 -7.79
CA VAL A 173 15.53 -2.97 -7.35
C VAL A 173 16.08 -4.26 -7.95
N VAL A 174 15.36 -5.37 -7.82
CA VAL A 174 15.82 -6.68 -8.35
C VAL A 174 15.98 -6.66 -9.88
N LYS A 175 15.10 -5.96 -10.60
CA LYS A 175 15.24 -5.79 -12.05
C LYS A 175 16.47 -4.97 -12.42
N ILE A 176 16.78 -3.92 -11.67
CA ILE A 176 17.97 -3.09 -11.87
C ILE A 176 19.23 -3.93 -11.60
N ASP A 177 19.24 -4.68 -10.51
CA ASP A 177 20.37 -5.52 -10.13
C ASP A 177 20.66 -6.62 -11.16
N ALA A 178 19.61 -7.26 -11.70
CA ALA A 178 19.72 -8.22 -12.79
C ALA A 178 20.25 -7.59 -14.10
N ARG A 179 19.86 -6.34 -14.40
CA ARG A 179 20.40 -5.60 -15.55
C ARG A 179 21.87 -5.28 -15.36
N PHE A 180 22.28 -4.85 -14.17
CA PHE A 180 23.69 -4.57 -13.86
C PHE A 180 24.55 -5.82 -13.97
N ARG A 181 24.12 -6.98 -13.44
CA ARG A 181 24.85 -8.24 -13.63
C ARG A 181 24.99 -8.61 -15.10
N SER A 182 23.90 -8.54 -15.87
CA SER A 182 23.95 -8.79 -17.32
C SER A 182 24.88 -7.83 -18.08
N VAL A 183 25.02 -6.59 -17.61
CA VAL A 183 25.96 -5.61 -18.19
C VAL A 183 27.40 -5.93 -17.76
N ALA A 184 27.64 -6.23 -16.48
CA ALA A 184 28.94 -6.64 -15.97
C ALA A 184 29.45 -7.92 -16.64
N ASP A 185 28.61 -8.96 -16.78
CA ASP A 185 28.93 -10.19 -17.50
C ASP A 185 29.33 -9.90 -18.95
N ARG A 186 28.67 -8.95 -19.61
CA ARG A 186 29.03 -8.52 -20.97
C ARG A 186 30.36 -7.79 -21.04
N PHE A 187 30.68 -6.98 -20.03
CA PHE A 187 31.97 -6.29 -19.95
C PHE A 187 33.11 -7.24 -19.61
N GLU A 188 32.93 -8.18 -18.68
CA GLU A 188 33.93 -9.23 -18.39
C GLU A 188 34.21 -10.10 -19.62
N VAL A 189 33.16 -10.51 -20.35
CA VAL A 189 33.31 -11.26 -21.61
C VAL A 189 34.02 -10.42 -22.67
N HIS A 190 33.80 -9.10 -22.74
CA HIS A 190 34.48 -8.24 -23.70
C HIS A 190 35.94 -7.96 -23.35
N GLU A 191 36.28 -7.66 -22.10
CA GLU A 191 37.68 -7.45 -21.68
C GLU A 191 38.51 -8.73 -21.81
N GLY A 192 37.93 -9.88 -21.42
CA GLY A 192 38.59 -11.18 -21.59
C GLY A 192 38.82 -11.53 -23.06
N LYS A 193 37.84 -11.26 -23.93
CA LYS A 193 37.94 -11.55 -25.37
C LYS A 193 38.90 -10.62 -26.10
N HIS A 194 38.93 -9.33 -25.76
CA HIS A 194 39.89 -8.39 -26.35
C HIS A 194 41.34 -8.72 -25.97
N ARG A 195 41.61 -9.06 -24.70
CA ARG A 195 42.95 -9.52 -24.29
C ARG A 195 43.38 -10.81 -24.98
N ILE A 196 42.46 -11.77 -25.14
CA ILE A 196 42.76 -13.03 -25.85
C ILE A 196 43.01 -12.75 -27.33
N GLN A 197 42.23 -11.86 -27.96
CA GLN A 197 42.45 -11.49 -29.37
C GLN A 197 43.78 -10.74 -29.57
N GLU A 198 44.12 -9.79 -28.70
CA GLU A 198 45.42 -9.10 -28.74
C GLU A 198 46.60 -10.07 -28.54
N LEU A 199 46.44 -11.09 -27.71
CA LEU A 199 47.44 -12.15 -27.55
C LEU A 199 47.55 -13.01 -28.80
N ILE A 200 46.43 -13.37 -29.43
CA ILE A 200 46.39 -14.12 -30.68
C ILE A 200 47.08 -13.31 -31.79
N ASP A 201 46.71 -12.04 -31.96
CA ASP A 201 47.27 -11.17 -33.00
C ASP A 201 48.79 -10.99 -32.79
N ARG A 202 49.23 -10.80 -31.53
CA ARG A 202 50.65 -10.67 -31.19
C ARG A 202 51.45 -11.96 -31.43
N ILE A 203 50.86 -13.12 -31.13
CA ILE A 203 51.47 -14.42 -31.43
C ILE A 203 51.53 -14.64 -32.95
N SER A 204 50.47 -14.29 -33.68
CA SER A 204 50.43 -14.38 -35.14
C SER A 204 51.44 -13.46 -35.82
N ASP A 205 51.60 -12.22 -35.34
CA ASP A 205 52.62 -11.30 -35.83
C ASP A 205 54.04 -11.81 -35.54
N GLN A 206 54.29 -12.37 -34.36
CA GLN A 206 55.57 -13.00 -34.04
C GLN A 206 55.85 -14.21 -34.93
N LEU A 207 54.86 -15.06 -35.20
CA LEU A 207 54.99 -16.18 -36.13
C LEU A 207 55.23 -15.72 -37.57
N ALA A 208 54.59 -14.63 -38.01
CA ALA A 208 54.80 -14.06 -39.33
C ALA A 208 56.21 -13.45 -39.47
N VAL A 209 56.71 -12.80 -38.41
CA VAL A 209 58.09 -12.29 -38.35
C VAL A 209 59.08 -13.45 -38.36
N ASP A 210 58.85 -14.51 -37.59
CA ASP A 210 59.73 -15.70 -37.57
C ASP A 210 59.72 -16.43 -38.93
N GLN A 211 58.58 -16.51 -39.62
CA GLN A 211 58.49 -17.03 -40.99
C GLN A 211 59.18 -16.14 -42.02
N ALA A 212 59.13 -14.81 -41.85
CA ALA A 212 59.84 -13.87 -42.72
C ALA A 212 61.36 -13.91 -42.49
N VAL A 213 61.80 -14.13 -41.24
CA VAL A 213 63.22 -14.29 -40.88
C VAL A 213 63.75 -15.67 -41.31
N THR A 214 62.93 -16.73 -41.27
CA THR A 214 63.29 -18.08 -41.74
C THR A 214 63.08 -18.31 -43.24
N GLY A 215 62.44 -17.37 -43.96
CA GLY A 215 62.33 -17.37 -45.42
C GLY A 215 63.65 -17.28 -46.17
N ASN A 216 64.78 -17.13 -45.46
CA ASN A 216 66.13 -17.18 -46.00
C ASN A 216 67.04 -18.17 -45.24
N ALA A 217 66.55 -19.32 -44.80
CA ALA A 217 67.41 -20.51 -44.61
C ALA A 217 66.58 -21.78 -44.37
N THR A 218 66.60 -22.67 -45.38
CA THR A 218 66.51 -24.14 -45.29
C THR A 218 65.37 -24.80 -44.51
N SER A 219 64.65 -25.68 -45.20
CA SER A 219 63.76 -26.71 -44.66
C SER A 219 64.33 -27.40 -43.41
N VAL A 220 63.73 -27.14 -42.24
CA VAL A 220 64.02 -27.89 -41.02
C VAL A 220 62.92 -28.92 -40.81
N ASN A 221 63.28 -30.19 -41.01
CA ASN A 221 62.49 -31.36 -40.65
C ASN A 221 62.26 -31.38 -39.12
N PHE A 222 60.99 -31.42 -38.69
CA PHE A 222 60.60 -31.56 -37.27
C PHE A 222 60.70 -33.01 -36.75
N LEU A 223 61.68 -33.80 -37.20
CA LEU A 223 61.78 -35.24 -36.87
C LEU A 223 63.12 -35.70 -36.30
N GLU A 224 63.93 -34.80 -35.74
CA GLU A 224 65.10 -35.19 -34.94
C GLU A 224 65.08 -34.49 -33.59
N ALA A 225 64.61 -35.20 -32.56
CA ALA A 225 64.79 -34.80 -31.18
C ALA A 225 66.30 -34.86 -30.84
N PRO A 226 66.90 -33.81 -30.25
CA PRO A 226 68.27 -33.88 -29.80
C PRO A 226 68.39 -34.91 -28.67
N SER A 227 69.15 -35.97 -28.95
CA SER A 227 69.49 -37.10 -28.07
C SER A 227 70.13 -36.71 -26.74
N ASP A 228 70.51 -35.44 -26.57
CA ASP A 228 71.28 -34.92 -25.44
C ASP A 228 70.41 -34.66 -24.19
N LEU A 229 69.12 -34.29 -24.34
CA LEU A 229 68.24 -34.03 -23.19
C LEU A 229 67.85 -35.33 -22.47
N ASN A 230 67.57 -36.39 -23.24
CA ASN A 230 67.28 -37.72 -22.69
C ASN A 230 68.51 -38.36 -22.03
N GLN A 231 69.71 -38.00 -22.46
CA GLN A 231 70.96 -38.46 -21.87
C GLN A 231 71.24 -37.75 -20.53
N ARG A 232 71.05 -36.42 -20.48
CA ARG A 232 71.15 -35.64 -19.22
C ARG A 232 70.13 -36.07 -18.17
N ILE A 233 68.89 -36.40 -18.57
CA ILE A 233 67.84 -36.89 -17.64
C ILE A 233 68.19 -38.28 -17.08
N ARG A 234 68.84 -39.15 -17.87
CA ARG A 234 69.28 -40.47 -17.38
C ARG A 234 70.49 -40.38 -16.46
N GLU A 235 71.39 -39.43 -16.68
CA GLU A 235 72.55 -39.19 -15.82
C GLU A 235 72.16 -38.58 -14.45
N GLU A 236 71.14 -37.71 -14.39
CA GLU A 236 70.58 -37.22 -13.11
C GLU A 236 69.81 -38.30 -12.34
N LEU A 237 69.10 -39.21 -13.02
CA LEU A 237 68.31 -40.27 -12.38
C LEU A 237 69.15 -41.49 -11.92
N ALA A 238 70.44 -41.55 -12.28
CA ALA A 238 71.34 -42.65 -11.93
C ALA A 238 72.42 -42.28 -10.89
N ALA A 239 72.41 -41.05 -10.38
CA ALA A 239 73.24 -40.66 -9.23
C ALA A 239 72.55 -41.09 -7.92
N PRO A 240 73.25 -41.80 -6.99
CA PRO A 240 72.69 -42.17 -5.70
C PRO A 240 72.47 -40.98 -4.76
#